data_AF-A0A1E5FBM0-F1
#
_entry.id   AF-A0A1E5FBM0-F1
#
_cell.length_a   1.000
_cell.length_b   1.000
_cell.length_c   1.000
_cell.angle_alpha   90.00
_cell.angle_beta   90.00
_cell.angle_gamma   90.00
#
_symmetry.space_group_name_H-M   'P 1'
#
loop_
_entity.id
_entity.type
_entity.pdbx_description
1 polymer ?
#
loop_
_entity_poly.entity_id
_entity_poly.type
_entity_poly.pdbx_seq_one_letter_code
_entity_poly.pdbx_strand_id
1 'polypeptide(L)' 'MEITMNELLTCAMEQKQRTTVTSLFARNGFKIAATDFDDVTFERESVLVNVRFDSSSNVESISVLNE' A
#
# COMPACT_ATOMS: atom_id res chain seq x y z
N MET A 1 -18.54 -4.40 5.66
CA MET A 1 -17.51 -5.31 6.18
C MET A 1 -16.23 -4.51 6.16
N GLU A 2 -15.61 -4.28 7.32
CA GLU A 2 -14.32 -3.60 7.39
C GLU A 2 -13.24 -4.62 7.01
N ILE A 3 -12.43 -4.31 6.00
CA ILE A 3 -11.27 -5.15 5.64
C ILE A 3 -10.22 -4.99 6.75
N THR A 4 -9.72 -6.11 7.26
CA THR A 4 -8.62 -6.10 8.24
C THR A 4 -7.31 -5.69 7.57
N MET A 5 -6.33 -5.25 8.35
CA MET A 5 -5.03 -4.84 7.80
C MET A 5 -4.36 -5.96 6.99
N ASN A 6 -4.39 -7.19 7.48
CA ASN A 6 -3.81 -8.34 6.79
C ASN A 6 -4.52 -8.64 5.46
N GLU A 7 -5.85 -8.51 5.40
CA GLU A 7 -6.62 -8.65 4.16
C GLU A 7 -6.30 -7.52 3.18
N LEU A 8 -6.13 -6.29 3.66
CA LEU A 8 -5.74 -5.14 2.84
C LEU A 8 -4.39 -5.39 2.15
N LEU A 9 -3.39 -5.84 2.91
CA LEU A 9 -2.06 -6.16 2.40
C LEU A 9 -2.10 -7.33 1.40
N THR A 10 -2.90 -8.35 1.69
CA THR A 10 -3.08 -9.50 0.80
C THR A 10 -3.72 -9.07 -0.53
N CYS A 11 -4.80 -8.28 -0.48
CA CYS A 11 -5.44 -7.73 -1.68
C CYS A 11 -4.50 -6.81 -2.48
N ALA A 12 -3.66 -6.01 -1.82
CA ALA A 12 -2.68 -5.17 -2.50
C ALA A 12 -1.64 -6.00 -3.27
N MET A 13 -1.15 -7.11 -2.67
CA MET A 13 -0.27 -8.06 -3.34
C MET A 13 -0.94 -8.76 -4.54
N GLU A 14 -2.23 -9.08 -4.44
CA GLU A 14 -2.97 -9.74 -5.52
C GLU A 14 -3.28 -8.81 -6.70
N GLN A 15 -3.66 -7.56 -6.42
CA GLN A 15 -4.04 -6.59 -7.46
C GLN A 15 -2.84 -6.08 -8.27
N LYS A 16 -1.64 -6.09 -7.66
CA LYS A 16 -0.33 -5.73 -8.22
C LYS A 16 -0.19 -4.30 -8.75
N GLN A 17 -1.11 -3.80 -9.56
CA GLN A 17 -0.96 -2.54 -10.26
C GLN A 17 -1.00 -1.33 -9.33
N ARG A 18 -0.01 -0.45 -9.44
CA ARG A 18 0.18 0.76 -8.60
C ARG A 18 -1.08 1.60 -8.46
N THR A 19 -1.78 1.89 -9.55
CA THR A 19 -3.00 2.69 -9.54
C THR A 19 -4.10 2.03 -8.72
N THR A 20 -4.28 0.71 -8.87
CA THR A 20 -5.31 -0.05 -8.17
C THR A 20 -5.00 -0.15 -6.68
N VAL A 21 -3.75 -0.43 -6.34
CA VAL A 21 -3.25 -0.49 -4.97
C VAL A 21 -3.39 0.86 -4.27
N THR A 22 -2.98 1.95 -4.92
CA THR A 22 -3.15 3.31 -4.38
C THR A 22 -4.62 3.62 -4.10
N SER A 23 -5.51 3.25 -5.01
CA SER A 23 -6.96 3.42 -4.84
C SER A 23 -7.51 2.57 -3.69
N LEU A 24 -7.01 1.35 -3.53
CA LEU A 24 -7.38 0.44 -2.45
C LEU A 24 -7.00 1.03 -1.08
N PHE A 25 -5.76 1.51 -0.93
CA PHE A 25 -5.30 2.16 0.31
C PHE A 25 -6.11 3.43 0.62
N ALA A 26 -6.34 4.29 -0.38
CA ALA A 26 -7.14 5.51 -0.21
C ALA A 26 -8.59 5.22 0.24
N ARG A 27 -9.24 4.20 -0.32
CA ARG A 27 -10.60 3.76 0.08
C ARG A 27 -10.66 3.23 1.52
N ASN A 28 -9.54 2.75 2.05
CA ASN A 28 -9.42 2.24 3.41
C ASN A 28 -8.84 3.29 4.39
N GLY A 29 -8.84 4.57 4.00
CA GLY A 29 -8.50 5.69 4.88
C GLY A 29 -7.00 6.00 4.98
N PHE A 30 -6.16 5.35 4.19
CA PHE A 30 -4.73 5.69 4.11
C PHE A 30 -4.51 6.90 3.20
N LYS A 31 -3.50 7.71 3.54
CA LYS A 31 -3.02 8.83 2.74
C LYS A 31 -1.60 8.53 2.28
N ILE A 32 -1.18 9.14 1.18
CA ILE A 32 0.21 9.04 0.74
C ILE A 32 1.05 9.97 1.63
N ALA A 33 1.95 9.39 2.42
CA ALA A 33 2.89 10.12 3.27
C ALA A 33 4.18 10.46 2.51
N ALA A 34 4.68 9.52 1.70
CA ALA A 34 5.86 9.73 0.88
C ALA A 34 5.80 8.92 -0.42
N THR A 35 6.47 9.41 -1.45
CA THR A 35 6.70 8.69 -2.70
C THR A 35 8.15 8.84 -3.09
N ASP A 36 8.82 7.73 -3.39
CA ASP A 36 10.20 7.72 -3.87
C ASP A 36 10.30 6.81 -5.09
N PHE A 37 10.32 7.38 -6.30
CA PHE A 37 10.29 6.69 -7.60
C PHE A 37 9.35 5.47 -7.66
N ASP A 38 9.87 4.32 -7.25
CA ASP A 38 9.27 2.99 -7.26
C ASP A 38 8.54 2.63 -5.94
N ASP A 39 8.80 3.34 -4.84
CA ASP A 39 8.20 3.11 -3.52
C ASP A 39 7.11 4.15 -3.19
N VAL A 40 6.02 3.69 -2.56
CA VAL A 40 4.95 4.55 -2.00
C VAL A 40 4.72 4.19 -0.55
N THR A 41 4.80 5.18 0.33
CA THR A 41 4.48 5.04 1.75
C THR A 41 3.10 5.60 2.03
N PHE A 42 2.24 4.75 2.57
CA PHE A 42 0.89 5.05 3.01
C PHE A 42 0.84 5.21 4.53
N GLU A 43 0.06 6.17 5.01
CA GLU A 43 -0.12 6.44 6.43
C GLU A 43 -1.61 6.45 6.78
N ARG A 44 -1.96 5.79 7.89
CA ARG A 44 -3.27 5.89 8.53
C ARG A 44 -3.08 5.85 10.03
N GLU A 45 -3.51 6.91 10.71
CA GLU A 45 -3.34 7.10 12.15
C GLU A 45 -1.86 7.03 12.55
N SER A 46 -1.40 5.90 13.09
CA SER A 46 0.01 5.65 13.47
C SER A 46 0.68 4.53 12.64
N VAL A 47 -0.05 3.95 11.69
CA VAL A 47 0.43 2.84 10.86
C VAL A 47 1.02 3.38 9.57
N LEU A 48 2.28 3.04 9.32
CA LEU A 48 3.00 3.33 8.08
C LEU A 48 3.18 2.06 7.27
N VAL A 49 2.81 2.09 6.00
CA VAL A 49 2.90 0.96 5.07
C VAL A 49 3.69 1.39 3.85
N ASN A 50 4.86 0.81 3.65
CA ASN A 50 5.63 1.00 2.44
C ASN A 50 5.28 -0.09 1.42
N VAL A 51 4.99 0.33 0.20
CA VAL A 51 4.72 -0.55 -0.94
C VAL A 51 5.75 -0.25 -2.01
N ARG A 52 6.53 -1.27 -2.38
CA ARG A 52 7.49 -1.22 -3.47
C ARG A 52 6.86 -1.69 -4.77
N PHE A 53 7.06 -0.94 -5.83
CA PHE A 53 6.65 -1.29 -7.18
C PHE A 53 7.87 -1.61 -8.04
N ASP A 54 7.73 -2.56 -8.97
CA ASP A 54 8.74 -2.82 -9.99
C ASP A 54 8.67 -1.78 -11.13
N SER A 55 9.62 -1.85 -12.06
CA SER A 55 9.64 -1.02 -13.27
C SER A 55 8.39 -1.14 -14.17
N SER A 56 7.59 -2.20 -13.99
CA SER A 56 6.30 -2.41 -14.66
C SER A 56 5.11 -1.95 -13.82
N SER A 57 5.35 -1.21 -12.73
CA SER A 57 4.36 -0.72 -11.77
C SER A 57 3.55 -1.80 -11.05
N ASN A 58 4.10 -3.01 -10.93
CA ASN A 58 3.51 -4.10 -10.12
C ASN A 58 4.11 -4.09 -8.71
N VAL A 59 3.30 -4.43 -7.69
CA VAL A 59 3.79 -4.63 -6.33
C VAL A 59 4.84 -5.74 -6.32
N GLU A 60 6.03 -5.37 -5.86
CA GLU A 60 7.13 -6.29 -5.59
C GLU A 60 7.10 -6.72 -4.12
N SER A 61 6.89 -5.77 -3.20
CA SER A 61 6.84 -6.06 -1.76
C SER A 61 6.03 -5.02 -0.99
N ILE A 62 5.56 -5.41 0.19
CA ILE A 62 4.87 -4.53 1.14
C ILE A 62 5.49 -4.73 2.52
N SER A 63 5.72 -3.64 3.25
CA SER A 63 6.29 -3.65 4.59
C SER A 63 5.57 -2.65 5.49
N VAL A 64 5.29 -3.03 6.72
CA VAL A 64 4.78 -2.11 7.75
C VAL A 64 6.00 -1.52 8.46
N LEU A 65 6.15 -0.19 8.45
CA LEU A 65 7.35 0.49 8.93
C LEU A 65 7.33 0.75 10.44
N ASN A 66 6.14 0.82 11.05
CA ASN A 66 5.97 1.05 12.47
C ASN A 66 5.01 -0.02 13.02
N GLU A 67 5.51 -0.86 13.92
CA GLU A 67 4.70 -1.68 14.85
C GLU A 67 4.55 -0.97 16.19
#